data_AF-A0A6V7Y0C8-F1
#
_entry.id   AF-A0A6V7Y0C8-F1
#
_cell.length_a   1.000
_cell.length_b   1.000
_cell.length_c   1.000
_cell.angle_alpha   90.00
_cell.angle_beta   90.00
_cell.angle_gamma   90.00
#
_symmetry.space_group_name_H-M   'P 1'
#
loop_
_entity.id
_entity.type
_entity.pdbx_description
1 polymer ?
#
loop_
_entity_poly.entity_id
_entity_poly.type
_entity_poly.pdbx_seq_one_letter_code
_entity_poly.pdbx_strand_id
1 'polypeptide(L)'
;KSVTDFDLLRWVYAYKGDVELAILKFIRHLRIRKIIGLDFIENLNGSSGLDEMAEEYAPMEILGPVNESDGRILLLERSGRFNLEQMVKSIRYSSFMLNRFRLMERIMKEIRLSEERTGKRQSAILLLDLDGMYFHTGLISFITGVLRL
;
A
#
# COMPACT_ATOMS: atom_id res chain seq x y z
N LYS A 1 -5.14 8.97 16.10
CA LYS A 1 -6.44 8.57 15.49
C LYS A 1 -7.09 7.52 16.38
N SER A 2 -8.39 7.61 16.64
CA SER A 2 -9.15 6.55 17.32
C SER A 2 -9.31 5.34 16.39
N VAL A 3 -9.30 4.14 16.97
CA VAL A 3 -9.50 2.87 16.24
C VAL A 3 -11.01 2.65 16.11
N THR A 4 -11.49 2.34 14.90
CA THR A 4 -12.91 2.06 14.64
C THR A 4 -13.23 0.56 14.73
N ASP A 5 -14.50 0.20 14.86
CA ASP A 5 -14.95 -1.21 14.81
C ASP A 5 -14.56 -1.87 13.48
N PHE A 6 -14.63 -1.14 12.37
CA PHE A 6 -14.18 -1.66 11.08
C PHE A 6 -12.67 -1.91 11.05
N ASP A 7 -11.85 -1.07 11.70
CA ASP A 7 -10.41 -1.31 11.82
C ASP A 7 -10.16 -2.63 12.57
N LEU A 8 -10.83 -2.88 13.70
CA LEU A 8 -10.69 -4.11 14.47
C LEU A 8 -11.17 -5.35 13.69
N LEU A 9 -12.34 -5.24 13.05
CA LEU A 9 -12.90 -6.33 12.25
C LEU A 9 -11.92 -6.76 11.15
N ARG A 10 -11.20 -5.85 10.49
CA ARG A 10 -10.21 -6.21 9.47
C ARG A 10 -9.17 -7.20 9.99
N TRP A 11 -8.68 -7.02 11.22
CA TRP A 11 -7.71 -7.94 11.84
C TRP A 11 -8.34 -9.30 12.12
N VAL A 12 -9.55 -9.33 12.70
CA VAL A 12 -10.27 -10.58 12.98
C VAL A 12 -10.52 -11.37 11.69
N TYR A 13 -11.00 -10.71 10.65
CA TYR A 13 -11.25 -11.34 9.35
C TYR A 13 -9.96 -11.82 8.67
N ALA A 14 -8.87 -11.03 8.71
CA ALA A 14 -7.59 -11.40 8.11
C ALA A 14 -7.01 -12.69 8.71
N TYR A 15 -7.29 -12.96 9.98
CA TYR A 15 -6.86 -14.16 10.69
C TYR A 15 -7.99 -15.17 10.89
N LYS A 16 -9.03 -15.13 10.04
CA LYS A 16 -10.11 -16.14 9.96
C LYS A 16 -10.82 -16.39 11.30
N GLY A 17 -10.94 -15.37 12.15
CA GLY A 17 -11.56 -15.48 13.47
C GLY A 17 -10.63 -15.94 14.59
N ASP A 18 -9.34 -16.20 14.32
CA ASP A 18 -8.33 -16.41 15.38
C ASP A 18 -8.00 -15.07 16.05
N VAL A 19 -8.72 -14.79 17.15
CA VAL A 19 -8.65 -13.53 17.87
C VAL A 19 -7.28 -13.32 18.52
N GLU A 20 -6.70 -14.38 19.10
CA GLU A 20 -5.39 -14.28 19.77
C GLU A 20 -4.27 -13.95 18.77
N LEU A 21 -4.27 -14.62 17.62
CA LEU A 21 -3.33 -14.31 16.54
C LEU A 21 -3.58 -12.90 15.98
N ALA A 22 -4.84 -12.51 15.80
CA ALA A 22 -5.19 -11.18 15.33
C ALA A 22 -4.67 -10.08 16.28
N ILE A 23 -4.82 -10.25 17.60
CA ILE A 23 -4.30 -9.33 18.62
C ILE A 23 -2.78 -9.23 18.53
N LEU A 24 -2.08 -10.37 18.46
CA LEU A 24 -0.61 -10.38 18.36
C LEU A 24 -0.12 -9.61 17.13
N LYS A 25 -0.78 -9.82 15.99
CA LYS A 25 -0.42 -9.18 14.71
C LYS A 25 -0.79 -7.69 14.71
N PHE A 26 -1.91 -7.32 15.32
CA PHE A 26 -2.30 -5.94 15.50
C PHE A 26 -1.33 -5.17 16.39
N ILE A 27 -0.93 -5.73 17.54
CA ILE A 27 0.07 -5.12 18.43
C ILE A 27 1.39 -4.91 17.69
N ARG A 28 1.84 -5.90 16.90
CA ARG A 28 3.03 -5.76 16.07
C ARG A 28 2.88 -4.63 15.05
N HIS A 29 1.72 -4.52 14.39
CA HIS A 29 1.43 -3.43 13.48
C HIS A 29 1.50 -2.06 14.18
N LEU A 30 0.90 -1.90 15.36
CA LEU A 30 0.97 -0.65 16.14
C LEU A 30 2.41 -0.26 16.47
N ARG A 31 3.27 -1.22 16.82
CA ARG A 31 4.70 -0.96 17.03
C ARG A 31 5.39 -0.50 15.76
N ILE A 32 5.12 -1.14 14.62
CA ILE A 32 5.68 -0.77 13.32
C ILE A 32 5.23 0.64 12.91
N ARG A 33 3.94 0.97 13.11
CA ARG A 33 3.40 2.33 12.87
C ARG A 33 4.23 3.38 13.61
N LYS A 34 4.53 3.14 14.89
CA LYS A 34 5.33 4.05 15.72
C LYS A 34 6.77 4.17 15.24
N ILE A 35 7.41 3.05 14.90
CA ILE A 35 8.82 3.02 14.44
C ILE A 35 8.98 3.78 13.12
N ILE A 36 8.07 3.55 12.17
CA ILE A 36 8.13 4.18 10.84
C ILE A 36 7.58 5.61 10.87
N GLY A 37 6.75 5.95 11.86
CA GLY A 37 6.07 7.25 11.92
C GLY A 37 4.86 7.34 10.99
N LEU A 38 4.13 6.24 10.79
CA LEU A 38 3.01 6.17 9.85
C LEU A 38 1.90 7.20 10.13
N ASP A 39 1.72 7.62 11.38
CA ASP A 39 0.71 8.62 11.75
C ASP A 39 1.03 10.03 11.22
N PHE A 40 2.29 10.29 10.84
CA PHE A 40 2.78 11.57 10.33
C PHE A 40 3.31 11.45 8.90
N ILE A 41 3.16 10.30 8.25
CA ILE A 41 3.78 10.01 6.95
C ILE A 41 3.28 10.93 5.82
N GLU A 42 2.06 11.44 5.94
CA GLU A 42 1.50 12.43 4.99
C GLU A 42 2.20 13.80 5.10
N ASN A 43 2.82 14.12 6.24
CA ASN A 43 3.51 15.39 6.49
C ASN A 43 5.00 15.35 6.11
N LEU A 44 5.50 14.18 5.73
CA LEU A 44 6.87 14.02 5.25
C LEU A 44 7.04 14.72 3.90
N ASN A 45 8.18 15.36 3.71
CA ASN A 45 8.60 16.05 2.47
C ASN A 45 9.96 15.51 1.97
N GLY A 46 10.49 16.05 0.87
CA GLY A 46 11.74 15.59 0.27
C GLY A 46 12.95 15.55 1.22
N SER A 47 13.02 16.41 2.23
CA SER A 47 14.11 16.40 3.22
C SER A 47 13.99 15.29 4.28
N SER A 48 12.86 14.58 4.31
CA SER A 48 12.58 13.49 5.24
C SER A 48 12.73 12.08 4.63
N GLY A 49 13.31 11.99 3.44
CA GLY A 49 13.64 10.73 2.77
C GLY A 49 12.53 10.17 1.86
N LEU A 50 11.46 10.92 1.64
CA LEU A 50 10.55 10.68 0.53
C LEU A 50 11.20 11.12 -0.78
N ASP A 51 11.07 10.27 -1.79
CA ASP A 51 11.46 10.60 -3.15
C ASP A 51 10.21 10.98 -3.94
N GLU A 52 10.13 12.21 -4.42
CA GLU A 52 8.98 12.72 -5.18
C GLU A 52 8.84 12.01 -6.53
N MET A 53 9.92 11.43 -7.06
CA MET A 53 9.88 10.65 -8.30
C MET A 53 9.53 9.17 -8.07
N ALA A 54 9.34 8.73 -6.82
CA ALA A 54 8.95 7.34 -6.53
C ALA A 54 7.65 6.92 -7.24
N GLU A 55 6.72 7.86 -7.39
CA GLU A 55 5.43 7.65 -8.09
C GLU A 55 5.61 7.49 -9.60
N GLU A 56 6.71 7.97 -10.19
CA GLU A 56 7.03 7.77 -11.61
C GLU A 56 7.45 6.33 -11.90
N TYR A 57 8.11 5.67 -10.94
CA TYR A 57 8.55 4.29 -11.10
C TYR A 57 7.41 3.29 -10.91
N ALA A 58 6.53 3.52 -9.92
CA ALA A 58 5.37 2.68 -9.61
C ALA A 58 4.07 3.50 -9.56
N PRO A 59 3.56 3.95 -10.71
CA PRO A 59 2.37 4.77 -10.74
C PRO A 59 1.16 3.99 -10.22
N MET A 60 0.67 4.40 -9.05
CA MET A 60 -0.61 3.97 -8.49
C MET A 60 -1.43 5.19 -8.11
N GLU A 61 -2.67 5.21 -8.57
CA GLU A 61 -3.58 6.34 -8.45
C GLU A 61 -4.85 5.92 -7.71
N ILE A 62 -5.37 6.80 -6.85
CA ILE A 62 -6.68 6.64 -6.20
C ILE A 62 -7.70 7.34 -7.09
N LEU A 63 -8.54 6.58 -7.79
CA LEU A 63 -9.56 7.12 -8.69
C LEU A 63 -10.85 7.53 -7.94
N GLY A 64 -11.00 7.12 -6.69
CA GLY A 64 -12.17 7.41 -5.85
C GLY A 64 -13.21 6.28 -5.85
N PRO A 65 -14.43 6.52 -5.37
CA PRO A 65 -15.46 5.47 -5.27
C PRO A 65 -15.84 4.89 -6.64
N VAL A 66 -16.02 3.57 -6.73
CA VAL A 66 -16.46 2.86 -7.95
C VAL A 66 -17.80 3.39 -8.45
N ASN A 67 -18.73 3.61 -7.53
CA ASN A 67 -19.96 4.38 -7.73
C ASN A 67 -20.53 4.79 -6.36
N GLU A 68 -21.58 5.62 -6.34
CA GLU A 68 -22.19 6.14 -5.11
C GLU A 68 -22.78 5.05 -4.20
N SER A 69 -23.30 3.96 -4.78
CA SER A 69 -24.01 2.90 -4.05
C SER A 69 -23.09 1.81 -3.47
N ASP A 70 -21.94 1.58 -4.11
CA ASP A 70 -20.98 0.54 -3.74
C ASP A 70 -20.08 1.02 -2.59
N GLY A 71 -19.49 2.21 -2.75
CA GLY A 71 -18.58 2.79 -1.77
C GLY A 71 -17.16 2.22 -1.76
N ARG A 72 -16.86 1.13 -2.48
CA ARG A 72 -15.47 0.67 -2.65
C ARG A 72 -14.64 1.67 -3.42
N ILE A 73 -13.36 1.80 -3.06
CA ILE A 73 -12.42 2.75 -3.68
C ILE A 73 -11.67 2.10 -4.84
N LEU A 74 -11.76 2.66 -6.03
CA LEU A 74 -11.02 2.21 -7.20
C LEU A 74 -9.59 2.75 -7.16
N LEU A 75 -8.64 1.85 -7.35
CA LEU A 75 -7.22 2.13 -7.51
C LEU A 75 -6.78 1.70 -8.90
N LEU A 76 -5.93 2.48 -9.55
CA LEU A 76 -5.30 2.12 -10.81
C LEU A 76 -3.79 2.02 -10.60
N GLU A 77 -3.22 0.84 -10.82
CA GLU A 77 -1.77 0.66 -10.88
C GLU A 77 -1.37 0.31 -12.31
N ARG A 78 -0.48 1.11 -12.91
CA ARG A 78 0.02 0.87 -14.27
C ARG A 78 1.31 0.06 -14.23
N SER A 79 1.22 -1.16 -13.73
CA SER A 79 2.37 -2.04 -13.48
C SER A 79 3.15 -2.39 -14.74
N GLY A 80 2.51 -2.41 -15.92
CA GLY A 80 3.20 -2.62 -17.19
C GLY A 80 4.16 -1.47 -17.59
N ARG A 81 4.04 -0.31 -16.93
CA ARG A 81 4.95 0.83 -17.08
C ARG A 81 6.03 0.89 -16.00
N PHE A 82 6.10 -0.12 -15.13
CA PHE A 82 7.05 -0.16 -14.03
C PHE A 82 8.48 -0.30 -14.54
N ASN A 83 9.29 0.75 -14.39
CA ASN A 83 10.70 0.73 -14.78
C ASN A 83 11.58 0.29 -13.59
N LEU A 84 11.62 -1.02 -13.34
CA LEU A 84 12.40 -1.59 -12.23
C LEU A 84 13.89 -1.24 -12.33
N GLU A 85 14.44 -1.26 -13.54
CA GLU A 85 15.87 -1.00 -13.77
C GLU A 85 16.24 0.43 -13.37
N GLN A 86 15.40 1.40 -13.71
CA GLN A 86 15.61 2.79 -13.33
C GLN A 86 15.36 2.99 -11.84
N MET A 87 14.34 2.33 -11.28
CA MET A 87 14.05 2.41 -9.84
C MET A 87 15.24 1.96 -8.99
N VAL A 88 15.83 0.79 -9.29
CA VAL A 88 16.98 0.25 -8.55
C VAL A 88 18.21 1.15 -8.66
N LYS A 89 18.39 1.84 -9.78
CA LYS A 89 19.52 2.75 -10.02
C LYS A 89 19.33 4.13 -9.39
N SER A 90 18.08 4.58 -9.27
CA SER A 90 17.78 5.98 -8.94
C SER A 90 17.32 6.21 -7.52
N ILE A 91 16.64 5.24 -6.88
CA ILE A 91 16.01 5.48 -5.57
C ILE A 91 16.41 4.43 -4.53
N ARG A 92 16.53 4.87 -3.28
CA ARG A 92 16.73 3.93 -2.16
C ARG A 92 15.46 3.13 -1.93
N TYR A 93 15.59 1.82 -1.75
CA TYR A 93 14.45 0.94 -1.44
C TYR A 93 13.63 1.44 -0.23
N SER A 94 14.29 1.98 0.80
CA SER A 94 13.61 2.58 1.95
C SER A 94 12.70 3.76 1.57
N SER A 95 13.15 4.62 0.65
CA SER A 95 12.40 5.77 0.15
C SER A 95 11.22 5.35 -0.72
N PHE A 96 11.40 4.31 -1.54
CA PHE A 96 10.30 3.67 -2.26
C PHE A 96 9.24 3.12 -1.31
N MET A 97 9.65 2.38 -0.29
CA MET A 97 8.73 1.80 0.70
C MET A 97 7.99 2.87 1.51
N LEU A 98 8.66 3.97 1.89
CA LEU A 98 8.00 5.09 2.56
C LEU A 98 6.92 5.73 1.68
N ASN A 99 7.19 5.95 0.39
CA ASN A 99 6.17 6.41 -0.55
C ASN A 99 5.00 5.42 -0.66
N ARG A 100 5.29 4.11 -0.68
CA ARG A 100 4.25 3.08 -0.70
C ARG A 100 3.39 3.08 0.56
N PHE A 101 3.99 3.25 1.74
CA PHE A 101 3.25 3.40 2.99
C PHE A 101 2.41 4.68 3.03
N ARG A 102 2.93 5.80 2.51
CA ARG A 102 2.18 7.06 2.37
C ARG A 102 0.91 6.85 1.54
N LEU A 103 1.04 6.16 0.40
CA LEU A 103 -0.09 5.82 -0.45
C LEU A 103 -1.09 4.89 0.26
N MET A 104 -0.62 3.87 0.98
CA MET A 104 -1.50 2.98 1.75
C MET A 104 -2.28 3.73 2.84
N GLU A 105 -1.68 4.71 3.52
CA GLU A 105 -2.40 5.53 4.51
C GLU A 105 -3.47 6.41 3.84
N ARG A 106 -3.19 6.97 2.65
CA ARG A 106 -4.18 7.71 1.85
C ARG A 106 -5.35 6.82 1.42
N ILE A 107 -5.07 5.60 0.94
CA ILE A 107 -6.10 4.61 0.59
C ILE A 107 -6.97 4.29 1.81
N MET A 108 -6.35 4.01 2.96
CA MET A 108 -7.07 3.70 4.19
C MET A 108 -7.93 4.87 4.69
N LYS A 109 -7.50 6.12 4.46
CA LYS A 109 -8.29 7.31 4.75
C LYS A 109 -9.55 7.37 3.90
N GLU A 110 -9.44 7.17 2.59
CA GLU A 110 -10.60 7.12 1.67
C GLU A 110 -11.57 5.99 2.02
N ILE A 111 -11.03 4.81 2.37
CA ILE A 111 -11.85 3.69 2.82
C ILE A 111 -12.65 4.09 4.06
N ARG A 112 -12.02 4.66 5.10
CA ARG A 112 -12.73 5.07 6.32
C ARG A 112 -13.80 6.12 6.07
N LEU A 113 -13.52 7.13 5.24
CA LEU A 113 -14.52 8.13 4.85
C LEU A 113 -15.73 7.48 4.18
N SER A 114 -15.50 6.46 3.35
CA SER A 114 -16.59 5.68 2.75
C SER A 114 -17.34 4.83 3.77
N GLU A 115 -16.66 4.24 4.76
CA GLU A 115 -17.29 3.50 5.86
C GLU A 115 -18.17 4.39 6.73
N GLU A 116 -17.70 5.60 7.06
CA GLU A 116 -18.47 6.61 7.80
C GLU A 116 -19.72 7.02 7.03
N ARG A 117 -19.60 7.25 5.71
CA ARG A 117 -20.72 7.62 4.85
C ARG A 117 -21.75 6.49 4.68
N THR A 118 -21.28 5.26 4.54
CA THR A 118 -22.15 4.12 4.16
C THR A 118 -22.62 3.29 5.34
N GLY A 119 -21.99 3.41 6.51
CA GLY A 119 -22.23 2.56 7.67
C GLY A 119 -21.87 1.08 7.45
N LYS A 120 -21.09 0.78 6.40
CA LYS A 120 -20.72 -0.58 5.99
C LYS A 120 -19.21 -0.68 5.86
N ARG A 121 -18.67 -1.88 6.07
CA ARG A 121 -17.24 -2.15 5.84
C ARG A 121 -16.91 -1.96 4.37
N GLN A 122 -15.88 -1.18 4.08
CA GLN A 122 -15.43 -0.87 2.72
C GLN A 122 -14.04 -1.42 2.42
N SER A 123 -13.72 -1.51 1.13
CA SER A 123 -12.43 -1.97 0.63
C SER A 123 -11.99 -1.17 -0.60
N ALA A 124 -10.75 -1.39 -1.03
CA ALA A 124 -10.30 -0.95 -2.34
C ALA A 124 -10.48 -2.05 -3.39
N ILE A 125 -10.64 -1.65 -4.66
CA ILE A 125 -10.52 -2.48 -5.85
C ILE A 125 -9.28 -2.02 -6.59
N LEU A 126 -8.34 -2.93 -6.83
CA LEU A 126 -7.13 -2.64 -7.59
C LEU A 126 -7.31 -3.08 -9.04
N LEU A 127 -7.30 -2.10 -9.96
CA LEU A 127 -7.17 -2.34 -11.39
C LEU A 127 -5.67 -2.31 -11.74
N LEU A 128 -5.17 -3.47 -12.15
CA LEU A 128 -3.80 -3.65 -12.60
C LEU A 128 -3.77 -3.53 -14.13
N ASP A 129 -3.18 -2.45 -14.62
CA ASP A 129 -2.88 -2.28 -16.04
C ASP A 129 -1.49 -2.87 -16.32
N LEU A 130 -1.50 -4.02 -17.01
CA LEU A 130 -0.32 -4.79 -17.37
C LEU A 130 0.15 -4.48 -18.80
N ASP A 131 -0.45 -3.51 -19.49
CA ASP A 131 -0.03 -3.14 -20.84
C ASP A 131 1.44 -2.69 -20.85
N GLY A 132 2.23 -3.26 -21.76
CA GLY A 132 3.68 -3.06 -21.81
C GLY A 132 4.49 -3.91 -20.83
N MET A 133 3.88 -4.76 -20.01
CA MET A 133 4.63 -5.66 -19.14
C MET A 133 5.32 -6.73 -19.99
N TYR A 134 6.65 -6.82 -19.86
CA TYR A 134 7.44 -7.88 -20.47
C TYR A 134 8.30 -8.61 -19.44
N PHE A 135 8.67 -9.83 -19.77
CA PHE A 135 9.50 -10.65 -18.93
C PHE A 135 10.95 -10.12 -18.95
N HIS A 136 11.37 -9.43 -17.89
CA HIS A 136 12.77 -9.07 -17.71
C HIS A 136 13.54 -10.30 -17.20
N THR A 137 14.50 -10.80 -17.99
CA THR A 137 15.38 -11.90 -17.58
C THR A 137 16.20 -11.58 -16.32
N GLY A 138 16.45 -10.29 -16.04
CA GLY A 138 17.06 -9.81 -14.80
C GLY A 138 16.20 -9.99 -13.53
N LEU A 139 14.88 -10.21 -13.66
CA LEU A 139 14.02 -10.57 -12.52
C LEU A 139 14.24 -12.02 -12.06
N ILE A 140 14.72 -12.91 -12.94
CA ILE A 140 15.02 -14.30 -12.57
C ILE A 140 16.07 -14.31 -11.47
N SER A 141 17.14 -13.52 -11.57
CA SER A 141 18.20 -13.49 -10.55
C SER A 141 17.76 -12.86 -9.23
N PHE A 142 16.75 -11.99 -9.26
CA PHE A 142 16.13 -11.39 -8.08
C PHE A 142 15.17 -12.36 -7.36
N ILE A 143 14.38 -13.12 -8.12
CA ILE A 143 13.44 -14.13 -7.58
C ILE A 143 14.19 -15.40 -7.13
N THR A 144 15.21 -15.82 -7.87
CA THR A 144 16.01 -17.00 -7.55
C THR A 144 17.13 -16.72 -6.56
N GLY A 145 17.32 -15.45 -6.17
CA GLY A 145 18.25 -15.02 -5.14
C GLY A 145 19.62 -15.66 -5.29
N VAL A 146 20.40 -15.26 -6.29
CA VAL A 146 21.81 -15.71 -6.44
C VAL A 146 21.94 -17.24 -6.24
N LEU A 147 21.45 -18.01 -7.21
CA LEU A 147 22.03 -19.34 -7.45
C LEU A 147 23.48 -19.13 -7.93
N ARG A 148 24.39 -18.88 -6.97
CA ARG A 148 25.80 -19.20 -7.12
C ARG A 148 25.90 -20.71 -7.00
N LEU A 149 25.88 -21.39 -8.15
CA LEU A 149 26.61 -22.64 -8.32
C LEU A 149 28.05 -22.30 -8.68
#